data_AF-A0A6M1S9Q1-F1
#
_entry.id   AF-A0A6M1S9Q1-F1
#
_cell.length_a   1.000
_cell.length_b   1.000
_cell.length_c   1.000
_cell.angle_alpha   90.00
_cell.angle_beta   90.00
_cell.angle_gamma   90.00
#
_symmetry.space_group_name_H-M   'P 1'
#
loop_
_entity.id
_entity.type
_entity.pdbx_description
1 polymer ?
#
loop_
_entity_poly.entity_id
_entity_poly.type
_entity_poly.pdbx_seq_one_letter_code
_entity_poly.pdbx_strand_id
1 'polypeptide(L)'
;MNTTKRIFISLLIGLAVAGGAMVKDKMTNAEWVVSPEQIAAAKAEGKAGFESSPGTVTVLPIRSEKADILPLTWAIFGIAAAAVSFVVLRRKSA
;
A
#
# COMPACT_ATOMS: atom_id res chain seq x y z
N MET A 1 -26.71 0.30 19.52
CA MET A 1 -25.46 1.09 19.62
C MET A 1 -25.69 2.55 19.18
N ASN A 2 -25.18 3.57 19.88
CA ASN A 2 -25.33 4.99 19.49
C ASN A 2 -24.56 5.30 18.17
N THR A 3 -25.06 6.23 17.36
CA THR A 3 -24.49 6.68 16.08
C THR A 3 -23.05 7.13 16.22
N THR A 4 -22.69 7.88 17.26
CA THR A 4 -21.30 8.32 17.52
C THR A 4 -20.35 7.13 17.64
N LYS A 5 -20.72 6.08 18.39
CA LYS A 5 -19.90 4.86 18.51
C LYS A 5 -19.76 4.13 17.17
N ARG A 6 -20.81 4.09 16.34
CA ARG A 6 -20.76 3.49 14.99
C ARG A 6 -19.77 4.22 14.09
N ILE A 7 -19.78 5.55 14.12
CA ILE A 7 -18.86 6.38 13.34
C ILE A 7 -17.42 6.10 13.77
N PHE A 8 -17.13 6.13 15.07
CA PHE A 8 -15.79 5.84 15.58
C PHE A 8 -15.29 4.45 15.18
N ILE A 9 -16.10 3.40 15.35
CA ILE A 9 -15.70 2.03 14.98
C ILE A 9 -15.46 1.93 13.46
N SER A 10 -16.33 2.52 12.66
CA SER A 10 -16.20 2.49 11.19
C SER A 10 -14.95 3.23 10.72
N LEU A 11 -14.64 4.36 11.35
CA LEU A 11 -13.42 5.13 11.08
C LEU A 11 -12.16 4.31 11.42
N LEU A 12 -12.14 3.65 12.58
CA LEU A 12 -11.02 2.79 12.98
C LEU A 12 -10.82 1.63 12.00
N ILE A 13 -11.91 1.01 11.53
CA ILE A 13 -11.83 -0.06 10.52
C ILE A 13 -11.28 0.50 9.21
N GLY A 14 -11.74 1.68 8.76
CA GLY A 14 -11.22 2.32 7.55
C GLY A 14 -9.72 2.61 7.63
N LEU A 15 -9.25 3.15 8.75
CA LEU A 15 -7.83 3.40 8.99
C LEU A 15 -7.01 2.10 9.01
N ALA A 16 -7.52 1.04 9.66
CA ALA A 16 -6.87 -0.26 9.69
C ALA A 16 -6.73 -0.87 8.29
N VAL A 17 -7.76 -0.75 7.45
CA VAL A 17 -7.74 -1.27 6.06
C VAL A 17 -6.79 -0.46 5.19
N ALA A 18 -6.84 0.88 5.26
CA ALA A 18 -5.92 1.74 4.51
C ALA A 18 -4.45 1.49 4.92
N GLY A 19 -4.19 1.39 6.22
CA GLY A 19 -2.87 1.06 6.75
C GLY A 19 -2.40 -0.33 6.34
N GLY A 20 -3.28 -1.33 6.36
CA GLY A 20 -2.95 -2.69 5.91
C GLY A 20 -2.60 -2.75 4.43
N ALA A 21 -3.35 -2.03 3.58
CA ALA A 21 -3.04 -1.91 2.16
C ALA A 21 -1.68 -1.24 1.92
N MET A 22 -1.40 -0.14 2.63
CA MET A 22 -0.11 0.54 2.59
C MET A 22 1.05 -0.37 2.99
N VAL A 23 0.93 -1.08 4.12
CA VAL A 23 1.99 -1.99 4.59
C VAL A 23 2.25 -3.10 3.58
N LYS A 24 1.18 -3.71 3.04
CA LYS A 24 1.30 -4.72 1.99
C LYS A 24 2.07 -4.19 0.78
N ASP A 25 1.69 -3.01 0.27
CA ASP A 25 2.30 -2.43 -0.93
C ASP A 25 3.75 -1.99 -0.70
N LYS A 26 4.09 -1.56 0.52
CA LYS A 26 5.48 -1.31 0.92
C LYS A 26 6.30 -2.60 0.97
N MET A 27 5.75 -3.68 1.55
CA MET A 27 6.43 -4.98 1.64
C MET A 27 6.67 -5.63 0.27
N THR A 28 5.79 -5.41 -0.69
CA THR A 28 5.95 -5.94 -2.07
C THR A 28 6.76 -5.03 -2.98
N ASN A 29 7.34 -3.94 -2.46
CA ASN A 29 8.04 -2.94 -3.26
C ASN A 29 7.20 -2.38 -4.43
N ALA A 30 5.87 -2.29 -4.27
CA ALA A 30 4.95 -1.85 -5.34
C ALA A 30 5.23 -0.42 -5.84
N GLU A 31 5.94 0.37 -5.03
CA GLU A 31 6.42 1.71 -5.35
C GLU A 31 7.64 1.73 -6.29
N TRP A 32 8.25 0.59 -6.57
CA TRP A 32 9.52 0.51 -7.28
C TRP A 32 9.44 -0.46 -8.47
N VAL A 33 9.95 -0.02 -9.62
CA VAL A 33 10.27 -0.93 -10.73
C VAL A 33 11.57 -1.67 -10.44
N VAL A 34 12.54 -0.94 -9.88
CA VAL A 34 13.79 -1.49 -9.34
C VAL A 34 13.98 -0.89 -7.95
N SER A 35 13.95 -1.73 -6.92
CA SER A 35 14.01 -1.26 -5.54
C SER A 35 15.46 -0.95 -5.12
N PRO A 36 15.64 -0.06 -4.11
CA PRO A 36 16.95 0.16 -3.51
C PRO A 36 17.58 -1.12 -2.95
N GLU A 37 16.75 -2.03 -2.43
CA GLU A 37 17.16 -3.32 -1.88
C GLU A 37 17.73 -4.24 -2.96
N GLN A 38 17.11 -4.28 -4.14
CA GLN A 38 17.62 -5.06 -5.28
C GLN A 38 18.98 -4.56 -5.77
N ILE A 39 19.18 -3.24 -5.78
CA ILE A 39 20.47 -2.64 -6.15
C ILE A 39 21.52 -2.91 -5.07
N ALA A 40 21.15 -2.79 -3.79
CA ALA A 40 22.05 -3.11 -2.68
C ALA A 40 22.49 -4.57 -2.70
N ALA A 41 21.56 -5.50 -2.95
CA ALA A 41 21.84 -6.92 -3.11
C ALA A 41 22.78 -7.17 -4.30
N ALA A 42 22.49 -6.59 -5.47
CA ALA A 42 23.35 -6.73 -6.64
C ALA A 42 24.77 -6.20 -6.40
N LYS A 43 24.90 -5.06 -5.72
CA LYS A 43 26.20 -4.51 -5.32
C LYS A 43 26.92 -5.38 -4.30
N ALA A 44 26.20 -6.00 -3.36
CA ALA A 44 26.77 -6.95 -2.40
C ALA A 44 27.30 -8.22 -3.10
N GLU A 45 26.68 -8.63 -4.21
CA GLU A 45 27.16 -9.71 -5.09
C GLU A 45 28.33 -9.30 -6.01
N GLY A 46 28.83 -8.06 -5.88
CA GLY A 46 29.92 -7.54 -6.71
C GLY A 46 29.51 -7.06 -8.10
N LYS A 47 28.20 -6.96 -8.39
CA LYS A 47 27.69 -6.40 -9.65
C LYS A 47 27.64 -4.88 -9.58
N ALA A 48 27.75 -4.21 -10.73
CA ALA A 48 27.66 -2.75 -10.80
C ALA A 48 26.25 -2.22 -10.43
N GLY A 49 25.20 -3.03 -10.64
CA GLY A 49 23.80 -2.72 -10.37
C GLY A 49 22.89 -3.91 -10.65
N PHE A 50 21.58 -3.70 -10.60
CA PHE A 50 20.58 -4.73 -10.86
C PHE A 50 20.27 -4.82 -12.37
N GLU A 51 20.32 -6.01 -12.96
CA GLU A 51 19.97 -6.21 -14.37
C GLU A 51 18.43 -6.26 -14.50
N SER A 52 17.85 -5.18 -15.03
CA SER A 52 16.39 -5.02 -15.14
C SER A 52 15.82 -5.53 -16.47
N SER A 53 16.68 -5.64 -17.49
CA SER A 53 16.39 -6.20 -18.81
C SER A 53 17.70 -6.75 -19.39
N PRO A 54 17.70 -7.74 -20.30
CA PRO A 54 18.93 -8.27 -20.89
C PRO A 54 19.85 -7.16 -21.39
N GLY A 55 21.06 -7.08 -20.83
CA GLY A 55 22.06 -6.07 -21.19
C GLY A 55 21.82 -4.66 -20.63
N THR A 56 20.79 -4.45 -19.80
CA THR A 56 20.48 -3.16 -19.16
C THR A 56 20.70 -3.26 -17.65
N VAL A 57 21.73 -2.58 -17.15
CA VAL A 57 22.06 -2.54 -15.73
C VAL A 57 21.56 -1.24 -15.11
N THR A 58 20.63 -1.37 -14.17
CA THR A 58 20.08 -0.28 -13.39
C THR A 58 20.93 -0.07 -12.14
N VAL A 59 21.59 1.09 -12.06
CA VAL A 59 22.50 1.45 -10.96
C VAL A 59 21.84 2.34 -9.89
N LEU A 60 20.67 2.91 -10.20
CA LEU A 60 19.87 3.77 -9.32
C LEU A 60 18.43 3.26 -9.22
N PRO A 61 17.76 3.40 -8.05
CA PRO A 61 16.38 2.95 -7.88
C PRO A 61 15.44 3.63 -8.87
N ILE A 62 14.51 2.87 -9.44
CA ILE A 62 13.51 3.37 -10.38
C ILE A 62 12.15 3.28 -9.74
N ARG A 63 11.48 4.43 -9.60
CA ARG A 63 10.13 4.52 -9.04
C ARG A 63 9.12 3.96 -10.05
N SER A 64 8.15 3.19 -9.55
CA SER A 64 7.02 2.69 -10.32
C SER A 64 6.11 3.84 -10.73
N GLU A 65 5.59 3.82 -11.96
CA GLU A 65 4.54 4.74 -12.40
C GLU A 65 3.28 4.63 -11.52
N LYS A 66 3.08 3.46 -10.91
CA LYS A 66 1.96 3.24 -9.98
C LYS A 66 2.23 3.86 -8.61
N ALA A 67 3.45 4.23 -8.27
CA ALA A 67 3.78 4.75 -6.94
C ALA A 67 2.97 6.00 -6.59
N ASP A 68 2.63 6.83 -7.59
CA ASP A 68 1.88 8.07 -7.38
C ASP A 68 0.37 7.83 -7.18
N ILE A 69 -0.17 6.69 -7.65
CA ILE A 69 -1.59 6.36 -7.46
C ILE A 69 -1.85 5.56 -6.17
N LEU A 70 -0.82 4.98 -5.56
CA LEU A 70 -0.95 4.17 -4.34
C LEU A 70 -1.62 4.92 -3.18
N PRO A 71 -1.29 6.19 -2.88
CA PRO A 71 -1.98 6.91 -1.81
C PRO A 71 -3.49 7.02 -2.06
N LEU A 72 -3.89 7.19 -3.32
CA LEU A 72 -5.29 7.25 -3.70
C LEU A 72 -5.97 5.88 -3.55
N THR A 73 -5.32 4.79 -3.94
CA THR A 73 -5.91 3.44 -3.78
C THR A 73 -6.08 3.09 -2.30
N TRP A 74 -5.11 3.40 -1.45
CA TRP A 74 -5.22 3.20 0.00
C TRP A 74 -6.38 4.00 0.61
N ALA A 75 -6.54 5.26 0.19
CA ALA A 75 -7.66 6.10 0.63
C ALA A 75 -9.01 5.51 0.20
N ILE A 76 -9.13 5.04 -1.05
CA ILE A 76 -10.35 4.40 -1.56
C ILE A 76 -10.68 3.15 -0.74
N PHE A 77 -9.69 2.28 -0.47
CA PHE A 77 -9.90 1.10 0.36
C PHE A 77 -10.37 1.46 1.78
N GLY A 78 -9.75 2.46 2.41
CA GLY A 78 -10.15 2.93 3.73
C GLY A 78 -11.57 3.49 3.77
N ILE A 79 -11.93 4.34 2.81
CA ILE A 79 -13.27 4.94 2.71
C ILE A 79 -14.32 3.86 2.45
N ALA A 80 -14.06 2.94 1.53
CA ALA A 80 -14.96 1.83 1.22
C ALA A 80 -15.18 0.94 2.44
N ALA A 81 -14.11 0.57 3.16
CA ALA A 81 -14.20 -0.24 4.38
C ALA A 81 -14.98 0.47 5.49
N ALA A 82 -14.76 1.77 5.69
CA ALA A 82 -15.52 2.56 6.65
C ALA A 82 -17.02 2.62 6.29
N ALA A 83 -17.34 2.85 5.01
CA ALA A 83 -18.73 2.92 4.53
C ALA A 83 -19.46 1.59 4.72
N VAL A 84 -18.85 0.48 4.30
CA VAL A 84 -19.43 -0.87 4.48
C VAL A 84 -19.62 -1.19 5.96
N SER A 85 -18.62 -0.92 6.79
CA SER A 85 -18.69 -1.15 8.24
C SER A 85 -19.81 -0.35 8.89
N PHE A 86 -19.98 0.91 8.49
CA PHE A 86 -21.05 1.76 8.99
C PHE A 86 -22.44 1.21 8.62
N VAL A 87 -22.63 0.78 7.37
CA VAL A 87 -23.89 0.18 6.90
C VAL A 87 -24.21 -1.10 7.66
N VAL A 88 -23.22 -1.98 7.86
CA VAL A 88 -23.40 -3.24 8.61
C VAL A 88 -23.77 -2.95 10.07
N LEU A 89 -23.05 -2.04 10.73
CA LEU A 89 -23.34 -1.64 12.11
C LEU A 89 -24.70 -0.94 12.24
N ARG A 90 -25.17 -0.25 11.19
CA ARG A 90 -26.51 0.33 11.14
C ARG A 90 -27.58 -0.73 11.10
N ARG A 91 -27.45 -1.73 10.21
CA ARG A 91 -28.41 -2.84 10.07
C ARG A 91 -28.50 -3.71 11.32
N LYS A 92 -27.38 -3.97 12.01
CA LYS A 92 -27.36 -4.79 13.23
C LYS A 92 -28.08 -4.15 14.43
N SER A 93 -28.31 -2.84 14.40
CA SER A 93 -28.98 -2.11 15.48
C SER A 93 -30.38 -1.61 15.11
N ALA A 94 -30.89 -1.94 13.92
CA ALA A 94 -32.27 -1.75 13.51
C ALA A 94 -33.01 -3.08 13.71
#